data_AF-A0A8R2R397-F1
#
_entry.id   AF-A0A8R2R397-F1
#
_cell.length_a   1.000
_cell.length_b   1.000
_cell.length_c   1.000
_cell.angle_alpha   90.00
_cell.angle_beta   90.00
_cell.angle_gamma   90.00
#
_symmetry.space_group_name_H-M   'P 1'
#
loop_
_entity.id
_entity.type
_entity.pdbx_description
1 polymer ?
#
loop_
_entity_poly.entity_id
_entity_poly.type
_entity_poly.pdbx_seq_one_letter_code
_entity_poly.pdbx_strand_id
1 'polypeptide(L)'
;MSSYYTTLKRGIKWRRKVVMELIFGTVLINAWIVFNSIQTDEKKLPKRLFVEKLIESFIKKEIDEIPAPESSARHCLEKGEKRRRCVGCYQKLRTFLPRREADKKSKKILTQCSQCKKSYCLPCFNEKHS
;
A
#
# COMPACT_ATOMS: atom_id res chain seq x y z
N MET A 1 -13.42 -28.10 8.24
CA MET A 1 -12.12 -27.39 8.12
C MET A 1 -12.16 -26.14 7.23
N SER A 2 -13.00 -26.05 6.19
CA SER A 2 -13.07 -24.88 5.29
C SER A 2 -13.77 -23.65 5.92
N SER A 3 -14.76 -23.86 6.81
CA SER A 3 -15.55 -22.76 7.41
C SER A 3 -14.75 -21.71 8.18
N TYR A 4 -13.65 -22.10 8.85
CA TYR A 4 -12.80 -21.18 9.63
C TYR A 4 -11.74 -20.45 8.78
N TYR A 5 -11.53 -20.86 7.52
CA TYR A 5 -10.49 -20.31 6.61
C TYR A 5 -11.02 -20.10 5.20
N THR A 6 -12.28 -19.66 5.05
CA THR A 6 -12.85 -19.48 3.71
C THR A 6 -12.16 -18.32 2.99
N THR A 7 -11.79 -18.56 1.73
CA THR A 7 -11.25 -17.54 0.82
C THR A 7 -12.36 -16.84 0.03
N LEU A 8 -13.62 -17.21 0.26
CA LEU A 8 -14.78 -16.65 -0.42
C LEU A 8 -15.09 -15.24 0.10
N LYS A 9 -15.02 -14.27 -0.81
CA LYS A 9 -15.44 -12.89 -0.55
C LYS A 9 -16.77 -12.57 -1.24
N ARG A 10 -17.55 -11.70 -0.60
CA ARG A 10 -18.79 -11.14 -1.18
C ARG A 10 -18.42 -10.30 -2.42
N GLY A 11 -19.24 -10.39 -3.48
CA GLY A 11 -19.03 -9.64 -4.73
C GLY A 11 -18.27 -10.37 -5.84
N ILE A 12 -17.81 -11.61 -5.61
CA ILE A 12 -17.12 -12.41 -6.65
C ILE A 12 -18.14 -13.21 -7.49
N LYS A 13 -17.94 -13.28 -8.82
CA LYS A 13 -18.77 -14.11 -9.73
C LYS A 13 -18.72 -15.59 -9.33
N TRP A 14 -19.85 -16.30 -9.41
CA TRP A 14 -19.98 -17.69 -8.91
C TRP A 14 -18.88 -18.65 -9.39
N ARG A 15 -18.49 -18.62 -10.68
CA ARG A 15 -17.43 -19.48 -11.21
C ARG A 15 -16.07 -19.28 -10.53
N ARG A 16 -15.75 -18.03 -10.16
CA ARG A 16 -14.50 -17.71 -9.47
C ARG A 16 -14.56 -18.24 -8.03
N LYS A 17 -15.74 -18.23 -7.40
CA LYS A 17 -15.94 -18.86 -6.08
C LYS A 17 -15.63 -20.35 -6.11
N VAL A 18 -16.10 -21.06 -7.14
CA VAL A 18 -15.81 -22.50 -7.34
C VAL A 18 -14.30 -22.74 -7.45
N VAL A 19 -13.61 -21.97 -8.28
CA VAL A 19 -12.15 -22.11 -8.44
C VAL A 19 -11.40 -21.81 -7.13
N MET A 20 -11.82 -20.79 -6.38
CA MET A 20 -11.18 -20.46 -5.09
C MET A 20 -11.34 -21.58 -4.05
N GLU A 21 -12.53 -22.17 -3.93
CA GLU A 21 -12.74 -23.32 -3.05
C GLU A 21 -11.99 -24.57 -3.53
N LEU A 22 -11.86 -24.77 -4.84
CA LEU A 22 -11.03 -25.85 -5.37
C LEU A 22 -9.56 -25.68 -4.93
N ILE A 23 -8.96 -24.52 -5.22
CA ILE A 23 -7.55 -24.27 -4.95
C ILE A 23 -7.26 -24.22 -3.43
N PHE A 24 -7.98 -23.38 -2.69
CA PHE A 24 -7.66 -23.14 -1.28
C PHE A 24 -8.38 -24.09 -0.33
N GLY A 25 -9.51 -24.65 -0.74
CA GLY A 25 -10.28 -25.60 0.06
C GLY A 25 -9.80 -27.04 -0.14
N THR A 26 -9.57 -27.47 -1.38
CA THR A 26 -9.23 -28.89 -1.65
C THR A 26 -7.73 -29.10 -1.88
N VAL A 27 -7.12 -28.37 -2.83
CA VAL A 27 -5.71 -28.59 -3.20
C VAL A 27 -4.78 -28.28 -2.04
N LEU A 28 -4.99 -27.16 -1.34
CA LEU A 28 -4.16 -26.76 -0.20
C LEU A 28 -4.23 -27.78 0.97
N ILE A 29 -5.42 -28.32 1.26
CA ILE A 29 -5.59 -29.32 2.31
C ILE A 29 -4.91 -30.63 1.92
N ASN A 30 -5.08 -31.07 0.67
CA ASN A 30 -4.43 -32.28 0.17
C ASN A 30 -2.91 -32.14 0.18
N ALA A 31 -2.38 -30.99 -0.24
CA ALA A 31 -0.96 -30.70 -0.18
C ALA A 31 -0.42 -30.75 1.27
N TRP A 32 -1.15 -30.18 2.23
CA TRP A 32 -0.78 -30.25 3.65
C TRP A 32 -0.79 -31.68 4.20
N ILE A 33 -1.77 -32.50 3.81
CA ILE A 33 -1.84 -33.92 4.19
C ILE A 33 -0.64 -34.68 3.63
N VAL A 34 -0.34 -34.50 2.34
CA VAL A 34 0.81 -35.15 1.68
C VAL A 34 2.11 -34.73 2.34
N PHE A 35 2.30 -33.44 2.61
CA PHE A 35 3.47 -32.91 3.31
C PHE A 35 3.69 -33.57 4.68
N ASN A 36 2.64 -33.61 5.51
CA ASN A 36 2.70 -34.25 6.82
C ASN A 36 2.81 -35.78 6.77
N SER A 37 2.48 -36.42 5.64
CA SER A 37 2.59 -37.87 5.46
C SER A 37 4.01 -38.30 5.07
N ILE A 38 4.76 -37.42 4.40
CA ILE A 38 6.16 -37.66 4.00
C ILE A 38 7.12 -37.32 5.15
N GLN A 39 6.73 -36.42 6.04
CA GLN A 39 7.53 -35.99 7.17
C GLN A 39 7.41 -37.01 8.32
N THR A 40 8.26 -38.04 8.27
CA THR A 40 8.18 -39.22 9.17
C THR A 40 8.75 -38.98 10.57
N ASP A 41 9.73 -38.07 10.72
CA ASP A 41 10.53 -37.94 11.96
C ASP A 41 10.34 -36.61 12.72
N GLU A 42 9.56 -35.67 12.21
CA GLU A 42 9.30 -34.38 12.87
C GLU A 42 7.84 -34.23 13.32
N LYS A 43 7.62 -33.36 14.32
CA LYS A 43 6.29 -32.96 14.76
C LYS A 43 5.48 -32.45 13.57
N LYS A 44 4.33 -33.08 13.30
CA LYS A 44 3.39 -32.68 12.24
C LYS A 44 3.13 -31.17 12.28
N LEU A 45 3.33 -30.51 11.15
CA LEU A 45 3.15 -29.07 11.08
C LEU A 45 1.65 -28.74 11.12
N PRO A 46 1.18 -27.85 12.01
CA PRO A 46 -0.20 -27.41 12.01
C PRO A 46 -0.50 -26.63 10.72
N LYS A 47 -1.72 -26.75 10.21
CA LYS A 47 -2.16 -26.13 8.95
C LYS A 47 -1.82 -24.63 8.86
N ARG A 48 -1.94 -23.88 9.96
CA ARG A 48 -1.65 -22.42 9.97
C ARG A 48 -0.21 -22.13 9.55
N LEU A 49 0.75 -22.74 10.25
CA LEU A 49 2.18 -22.58 9.98
C LEU A 49 2.56 -23.09 8.58
N PHE A 50 1.89 -24.14 8.10
CA PHE A 50 2.07 -24.61 6.73
C PHE A 50 1.69 -23.54 5.70
N VAL A 51 0.55 -22.88 5.90
CA VAL A 51 0.08 -21.82 4.98
C VAL A 51 0.98 -20.59 5.06
N GLU A 52 1.45 -20.20 6.25
CA GLU A 52 2.39 -19.09 6.44
C GLU A 52 3.70 -19.35 5.68
N LYS A 53 4.34 -20.51 5.90
CA LYS A 53 5.55 -20.90 5.16
C LYS A 53 5.33 -21.01 3.66
N LEU A 54 4.16 -21.47 3.23
CA LEU A 54 3.79 -21.52 1.81
C LEU A 54 3.71 -20.10 1.23
N ILE A 55 3.10 -19.16 1.94
CA ILE A 55 3.01 -17.75 1.53
C ILE A 55 4.41 -17.11 1.48
N GLU A 56 5.25 -17.33 2.48
CA GLU A 56 6.65 -16.88 2.50
C GLU A 56 7.43 -17.41 1.30
N SER A 57 7.24 -18.69 0.94
CA SER A 57 7.90 -19.30 -0.22
C SER A 57 7.49 -18.64 -1.55
N PHE A 58 6.23 -18.21 -1.67
CA PHE A 58 5.73 -17.53 -2.87
C PHE A 58 6.17 -16.06 -2.95
N ILE A 59 6.18 -15.36 -1.82
CA ILE A 59 6.50 -13.93 -1.76
C ILE A 59 8.02 -13.71 -1.73
N LYS A 60 8.81 -14.72 -1.32
CA LYS A 60 10.25 -14.62 -1.05
C LYS A 60 10.60 -13.49 -0.08
N LYS A 61 9.69 -13.22 0.85
CA LYS A 61 9.85 -12.26 1.95
C LYS A 61 9.23 -12.86 3.20
N GLU A 62 9.84 -12.58 4.34
CA GLU A 62 9.30 -12.98 5.63
C GLU A 62 8.07 -12.11 5.97
N ILE A 63 6.99 -12.74 6.42
CA ILE A 63 5.72 -12.05 6.72
C ILE A 63 5.88 -11.11 7.92
N ASP A 64 6.85 -11.39 8.80
CA ASP A 64 7.15 -10.62 10.01
C ASP A 64 7.99 -9.35 9.76
N GLU A 65 8.43 -9.11 8.51
CA GLU A 65 8.85 -7.77 8.11
C GLU A 65 7.61 -6.89 7.98
N ILE A 66 7.03 -6.49 9.13
CA ILE A 66 6.21 -5.30 9.22
C ILE A 66 7.09 -4.21 8.60
N PRO A 67 6.74 -3.63 7.42
CA PRO A 67 7.47 -2.47 6.97
C PRO A 67 7.31 -1.47 8.10
N ALA A 68 8.44 -1.14 8.75
CA ALA A 68 8.46 -0.10 9.76
C ALA A 68 7.61 1.05 9.21
N PRO A 69 6.62 1.57 9.97
CA PRO A 69 5.75 2.62 9.47
C PRO A 69 6.69 3.65 8.87
N GLU A 70 6.59 3.90 7.56
CA GLU A 70 7.52 4.77 6.84
C GLU A 70 7.71 5.98 7.73
N SER A 71 8.88 6.04 8.38
CA SER A 71 9.11 7.01 9.46
C SER A 71 8.70 8.32 8.85
N SER A 72 7.73 9.01 9.46
CA SER A 72 7.15 10.25 8.97
C SER A 72 8.30 11.17 8.64
N ALA A 73 8.74 11.10 7.39
CA ALA A 73 10.02 11.65 7.05
C ALA A 73 9.74 13.14 7.21
N ARG A 74 10.53 13.84 8.03
CA ARG A 74 10.23 15.24 8.35
C ARG A 74 10.19 16.03 7.05
N HIS A 75 9.00 16.44 6.63
CA HIS A 75 8.85 17.28 5.45
C HIS A 75 9.57 18.58 5.78
N CYS A 76 10.62 18.91 5.03
CA CYS A 76 11.37 20.15 5.20
C CYS A 76 11.20 21.02 3.96
N LEU A 77 11.12 22.33 4.16
CA LEU A 77 11.15 23.32 3.09
C LEU A 77 12.59 23.67 2.74
N GLU A 78 12.98 23.38 1.52
CA GLU A 78 14.29 23.68 0.97
C GLU A 78 14.19 24.69 -0.17
N LYS A 79 15.28 25.39 -0.48
CA LYS A 79 15.38 26.25 -1.66
C LYS A 79 15.62 25.38 -2.89
N GLY A 80 14.68 25.39 -3.85
CA GLY A 80 14.84 24.74 -5.14
C GLY A 80 15.64 25.61 -6.13
N GLU A 81 16.02 25.01 -7.25
CA GLU A 81 16.82 25.68 -8.29
C GLU A 81 16.03 26.73 -9.09
N LYS A 82 14.72 26.51 -9.28
CA LYS A 82 13.87 27.35 -10.14
C LYS A 82 12.61 27.80 -9.40
N ARG A 83 12.24 29.07 -9.60
CA ARG A 83 10.97 29.61 -9.07
C ARG A 83 9.78 28.95 -9.79
N ARG A 84 8.99 28.19 -9.04
CA ARG A 84 7.77 27.52 -9.53
C ARG A 84 6.55 28.06 -8.81
N ARG A 85 5.36 27.81 -9.36
CA ARG A 85 4.11 28.25 -8.73
C ARG A 85 3.82 27.42 -7.49
N CYS A 86 3.32 28.08 -6.45
CA CYS A 86 2.84 27.39 -5.26
C CYS A 86 1.61 26.53 -5.58
N VAL A 87 1.68 25.23 -5.31
CA VAL A 87 0.58 24.29 -5.55
C VAL A 87 -0.63 24.62 -4.68
N GLY A 88 -0.40 24.96 -3.40
CA GLY A 88 -1.47 25.31 -2.46
C GLY A 88 -2.23 26.58 -2.87
N CYS A 89 -1.51 27.67 -3.16
CA CYS A 89 -2.14 28.90 -3.63
C CYS A 89 -2.88 28.71 -4.96
N TYR A 90 -2.30 27.94 -5.89
CA TYR A 90 -2.95 27.67 -7.17
C TYR A 90 -4.27 26.92 -6.98
N GLN A 91 -4.30 25.90 -6.12
CA GLN A 91 -5.54 25.16 -5.81
C GLN A 91 -6.61 26.07 -5.18
N LYS A 92 -6.22 26.92 -4.21
CA LYS A 92 -7.13 27.90 -3.59
C LYS A 92 -7.65 28.95 -4.59
N LEU A 93 -6.88 29.31 -5.61
CA LEU A 93 -7.34 30.25 -6.63
C LEU A 93 -8.23 29.56 -7.68
N ARG A 94 -7.99 28.28 -7.98
CA ARG A 94 -8.79 27.50 -8.94
C ARG A 94 -10.24 27.32 -8.43
N THR A 95 -10.49 27.31 -7.12
CA THR A 95 -11.87 27.25 -6.60
C THR A 95 -12.71 28.46 -6.98
N PHE A 96 -12.10 29.64 -7.13
CA PHE A 96 -12.81 30.90 -7.39
C PHE A 96 -12.63 31.45 -8.80
N LEU A 97 -11.53 31.10 -9.48
CA LEU A 97 -11.14 31.70 -10.75
C LEU A 97 -10.92 30.66 -11.85
N PRO A 98 -11.14 31.03 -13.12
CA PRO A 98 -10.79 30.19 -14.24
C PRO A 98 -9.27 30.00 -14.34
N ARG A 99 -8.84 28.89 -14.95
CA ARG A 99 -7.44 28.45 -15.04
C ARG A 99 -6.47 29.57 -15.43
N ARG A 100 -6.77 30.32 -16.50
CA ARG A 100 -5.90 31.37 -17.03
C ARG A 100 -5.64 32.49 -16.03
N GLU A 101 -6.63 32.83 -15.21
CA GLU A 101 -6.51 33.87 -14.19
C GLU A 101 -5.81 33.36 -12.93
N ALA A 102 -6.12 32.14 -12.50
CA ALA A 102 -5.42 31.48 -11.41
C ALA A 102 -3.92 31.31 -11.73
N ASP A 103 -3.59 30.98 -12.98
CA ASP A 103 -2.22 30.85 -13.48
C ASP A 103 -1.43 32.17 -13.34
N LYS A 104 -2.06 33.32 -13.64
CA LYS A 104 -1.45 34.66 -13.52
C LYS A 104 -1.35 35.15 -12.08
N LYS A 105 -2.38 34.92 -11.26
CA LYS A 105 -2.47 35.41 -9.87
C LYS A 105 -1.73 34.52 -8.85
N SER A 106 -1.42 33.28 -9.20
CA SER A 106 -0.71 32.36 -8.29
C SER A 106 0.74 32.79 -8.04
N LYS A 107 1.14 32.77 -6.77
CA LYS A 107 2.49 33.15 -6.33
C LYS A 107 3.54 32.17 -6.87
N LYS A 108 4.63 32.70 -7.45
CA LYS A 108 5.83 31.95 -7.81
C LYS A 108 6.86 32.05 -6.67
N ILE A 109 7.38 30.92 -6.24
CA ILE A 109 8.23 30.74 -5.07
C ILE A 109 9.39 29.81 -5.40
N LEU A 110 10.51 30.03 -4.71
CA LEU A 110 11.72 29.22 -4.85
C LEU A 110 11.71 27.99 -3.94
N THR A 111 10.88 27.98 -2.91
CA THR A 111 10.86 26.93 -1.90
C THR A 111 10.08 25.69 -2.34
N GLN A 112 10.61 24.51 -2.03
CA GLN A 112 9.99 23.21 -2.31
C GLN A 112 10.13 22.27 -1.12
N CYS A 113 9.19 21.33 -0.98
CA CYS A 113 9.31 20.25 0.00
C CYS A 113 10.31 19.21 -0.50
N SER A 114 11.28 18.83 0.34
CA SER A 114 12.34 17.86 0.02
C SER A 114 11.78 16.49 -0.41
N GLN A 115 10.72 16.01 0.25
CA GLN A 115 10.12 14.71 -0.03
C GLN A 115 9.06 14.76 -1.13
N CYS A 116 8.14 15.72 -1.06
CA CYS A 116 7.05 15.79 -2.03
C CYS A 116 7.52 16.33 -3.39
N LYS A 117 8.70 16.94 -3.48
CA LYS A 117 9.26 17.62 -4.66
C LYS A 117 8.26 18.62 -5.29
N LYS A 118 7.40 19.19 -4.45
CA LYS A 118 6.37 20.17 -4.81
C LYS A 118 6.69 21.52 -4.19
N SER A 119 6.42 22.58 -4.94
CA SER A 119 6.67 23.96 -4.50
C SER A 119 5.53 24.48 -3.63
N TYR A 120 5.86 24.88 -2.41
CA TYR A 120 4.90 25.36 -1.41
C TYR A 120 5.36 26.66 -0.76
N CYS A 121 4.37 27.53 -0.55
CA CYS A 121 4.51 28.73 0.24
C CYS A 121 4.53 28.32 1.73
N LEU A 122 5.20 29.06 2.60
CA LEU A 122 5.21 28.75 4.05
C LEU A 122 3.82 28.43 4.63
N PRO A 123 2.77 29.25 4.42
CA PRO A 123 1.45 28.93 4.97
C PRO A 123 0.83 27.68 4.31
N CYS A 124 1.03 27.50 3.01
CA CYS A 124 0.54 26.34 2.27
C CYS A 124 1.23 25.04 2.67
N PHE A 125 2.47 25.13 3.13
CA PHE A 125 3.27 24.01 3.57
C PHE A 125 2.78 23.54 4.93
N ASN A 126 2.60 24.48 5.88
CA ASN A 126 2.09 24.19 7.21
C ASN A 126 0.70 23.56 7.15
N GLU A 127 -0.22 24.08 6.34
CA GLU A 127 -1.58 23.51 6.19
C GLU A 127 -1.59 22.06 5.67
N LYS A 128 -0.58 21.64 4.88
CA LYS A 128 -0.57 20.34 4.20
C LYS A 128 0.33 19.29 4.84
N HIS A 129 1.27 19.70 5.68
CA HIS A 129 2.26 18.83 6.32
C HIS A 129 2.29 19.07 7.83
N SER A 130 1.13 19.41 8.42
CA SER A 130 0.92 19.40 9.88
C SER A 130 0.95 17.99 10.43
#